data_AF-A0A3C1PKB9-F1
#
_entry.id   AF-A0A3C1PKB9-F1
#
_cell.length_a   1.000
_cell.length_b   1.000
_cell.length_c   1.000
_cell.angle_alpha   90.00
_cell.angle_beta   90.00
_cell.angle_gamma   90.00
#
_symmetry.space_group_name_H-M   'P 1'
#
loop_
_entity.id
_entity.type
_entity.pdbx_description
1 polymer ?
#
loop_
_entity_poly.entity_id
_entity_poly.type
_entity_poly.pdbx_seq_one_letter_code
_entity_poly.pdbx_strand_id
1 'polypeptide(L)'
;MISLHTNETLNSERMFSLLCIIGAAQGLLLFVFLLLKKDRLINLPIIIYVLITSVELVFQYIYSEKLIFQFPHLLYLTEPFSMLGGVLIYAYVRNIFSGRFVSRKTDLLLFIPFLLYLGYYFPSYFQSAEDKIFDITAFYSNGISWNENLTEWFFEVMVTLPFLFVSLKKLNTYHASIKNSFSNISKLNYLVVKKLIYFAILLYLFEFALVLLLFFEVGVADILNNLVYVLSTIIVYVIGYDALVKRHTELV
;
A
#
# COMPACT_ATOMS: atom_id res chain seq x y z
N MET A 1 33.14 -5.49 21.78
CA MET A 1 31.80 -6.03 21.44
C MET A 1 30.79 -4.93 21.07
N ILE A 2 30.85 -3.72 21.63
CA ILE A 2 29.89 -2.63 21.31
C ILE A 2 30.07 -2.02 19.90
N SER A 3 31.28 -2.05 19.32
CA SER A 3 31.54 -1.46 17.99
C SER A 3 31.13 -2.32 16.80
N LEU A 4 30.87 -3.62 16.99
CA LEU A 4 30.40 -4.49 15.90
C LEU A 4 28.89 -4.33 15.71
N HIS A 5 28.15 -4.21 16.81
CA HIS A 5 26.69 -4.11 16.77
C HIS A 5 26.21 -2.79 16.16
N THR A 6 26.93 -1.69 16.41
CA THR A 6 26.65 -0.37 15.83
C THR A 6 26.91 -0.29 14.32
N ASN A 7 27.84 -1.08 13.79
CA ASN A 7 28.09 -1.14 12.35
C ASN A 7 27.04 -1.96 11.60
N GLU A 8 26.51 -3.03 12.20
CA GLU A 8 25.48 -3.87 11.58
C GLU A 8 24.14 -3.14 11.48
N THR A 9 23.72 -2.43 12.53
CA THR A 9 22.48 -1.64 12.51
C THR A 9 22.54 -0.54 11.45
N LEU A 10 23.65 0.21 11.40
CA LEU A 10 23.87 1.25 10.40
C LEU A 10 23.81 0.70 8.96
N ASN A 11 24.36 -0.49 8.72
CA ASN A 11 24.30 -1.12 7.40
C ASN A 11 22.88 -1.55 7.02
N SER A 12 22.09 -2.05 7.99
CA SER A 12 20.69 -2.44 7.75
C SER A 12 19.79 -1.24 7.42
N GLU A 13 19.92 -0.12 8.14
CA GLU A 13 19.15 1.10 7.90
C GLU A 13 19.46 1.71 6.52
N ARG A 14 20.74 1.73 6.14
CA ARG A 14 21.16 2.18 4.81
C ARG A 14 20.62 1.28 3.70
N MET A 15 20.65 -0.03 3.89
CA MET A 15 20.10 -0.97 2.91
C MET A 15 18.59 -0.78 2.74
N PHE A 16 17.85 -0.60 3.84
CA PHE A 16 16.42 -0.29 3.81
C PHE A 16 16.13 1.01 3.03
N SER A 17 16.85 2.08 3.35
CA SER A 17 16.72 3.38 2.68
C SER A 17 16.94 3.28 1.17
N LEU A 18 17.97 2.53 0.75
CA LEU A 18 18.25 2.28 -0.66
C LEU A 18 17.12 1.49 -1.34
N LEU A 19 16.57 0.47 -0.67
CA LEU A 19 15.44 -0.30 -1.19
C LEU A 19 14.20 0.60 -1.36
N CYS A 20 13.92 1.47 -0.39
CA CYS A 20 12.81 2.41 -0.46
C CYS A 20 12.95 3.38 -1.64
N ILE A 21 14.11 4.02 -1.84
CA ILE A 21 14.26 5.01 -2.92
C ILE A 21 14.29 4.36 -4.32
N ILE A 22 14.92 3.17 -4.46
CA ILE A 22 14.86 2.39 -5.71
C ILE A 22 13.42 1.96 -5.97
N GLY A 23 12.74 1.49 -4.92
CA GLY A 23 11.33 1.11 -4.92
C GLY A 23 10.37 2.30 -5.06
N ALA A 24 10.79 3.54 -4.88
CA ALA A 24 9.97 4.69 -5.25
C ALA A 24 10.19 5.04 -6.72
N ALA A 25 11.45 5.08 -7.18
CA ALA A 25 11.82 5.47 -8.54
C ALA A 25 11.24 4.50 -9.59
N GLN A 26 11.34 3.20 -9.36
CA GLN A 26 10.76 2.20 -10.25
C GLN A 26 9.21 2.32 -10.32
N GLY A 27 8.57 2.69 -9.21
CA GLY A 27 7.11 2.78 -9.09
C GLY A 27 6.58 4.02 -9.80
N LEU A 28 7.29 5.14 -9.68
CA LEU A 28 7.05 6.34 -10.47
C LEU A 28 7.23 6.09 -11.98
N LEU A 29 8.26 5.35 -12.37
CA LEU A 29 8.45 4.95 -13.77
C LEU A 29 7.28 4.09 -14.28
N LEU A 30 6.85 3.12 -13.47
CA LEU A 30 5.71 2.26 -13.78
C LEU A 30 4.40 3.03 -13.88
N PHE A 31 4.17 3.98 -12.97
CA PHE A 31 3.05 4.92 -13.02
C PHE A 31 3.01 5.67 -14.35
N VAL A 32 4.15 6.22 -14.79
CA VAL A 32 4.26 6.90 -16.10
C VAL A 32 3.91 5.94 -17.24
N PHE A 33 4.44 4.72 -17.25
CA PHE A 33 4.13 3.75 -18.31
C PHE A 33 2.65 3.36 -18.34
N LEU A 34 2.02 3.19 -17.18
CA LEU A 34 0.59 2.87 -17.12
C LEU A 34 -0.28 4.05 -17.60
N LEU A 35 0.11 5.30 -17.33
CA LEU A 35 -0.58 6.49 -17.85
C LEU A 35 -0.53 6.61 -19.39
N LEU A 36 0.50 6.06 -20.01
CA LEU A 36 0.67 6.05 -21.46
C LEU A 36 -0.14 4.95 -22.16
N LYS A 37 -0.74 4.02 -21.41
CA LYS A 37 -1.57 2.95 -22.00
C LYS A 37 -2.89 3.47 -22.55
N LYS A 38 -3.36 2.85 -23.65
CA LYS A 38 -4.66 3.17 -24.27
C LYS A 38 -5.85 2.91 -23.33
N ASP A 39 -5.75 1.87 -22.51
CA ASP A 39 -6.74 1.42 -21.52
C ASP A 39 -6.51 2.01 -20.12
N ARG A 40 -5.76 3.13 -20.01
CA ARG A 40 -5.44 3.79 -18.73
C ARG A 40 -6.63 4.07 -17.83
N LEU A 41 -7.83 4.34 -18.39
CA LEU A 41 -9.03 4.60 -17.60
C LEU A 41 -9.51 3.37 -16.83
N ILE A 42 -9.36 2.18 -17.41
CA ILE A 42 -9.73 0.91 -16.76
C ILE A 42 -8.74 0.62 -15.64
N ASN A 43 -7.46 0.89 -15.90
CA ASN A 43 -6.35 0.76 -14.96
C ASN A 43 -6.22 1.95 -14.00
N LEU A 44 -7.06 2.97 -14.07
CA LEU A 44 -6.89 4.21 -13.29
C LEU A 44 -6.78 3.96 -11.78
N PRO A 45 -7.61 3.10 -11.14
CA PRO A 45 -7.45 2.86 -9.71
C PRO A 45 -6.11 2.23 -9.35
N ILE A 46 -5.59 1.31 -10.17
CA ILE A 46 -4.27 0.71 -9.90
C ILE A 46 -3.12 1.69 -10.21
N ILE A 47 -3.29 2.58 -11.20
CA ILE A 47 -2.35 3.67 -11.46
C ILE A 47 -2.22 4.58 -10.24
N ILE A 48 -3.36 4.97 -9.66
CA ILE A 48 -3.39 5.80 -8.44
C ILE A 48 -2.75 5.05 -7.27
N TYR A 49 -3.05 3.75 -7.12
CA TYR A 49 -2.46 2.93 -6.07
C TYR A 49 -0.93 2.85 -6.19
N VAL A 50 -0.40 2.59 -7.39
CA VAL A 50 1.05 2.59 -7.65
C VAL A 50 1.67 3.95 -7.31
N LEU A 51 1.02 5.06 -7.67
CA LEU A 51 1.50 6.40 -7.32
C LEU A 51 1.56 6.60 -5.80
N ILE A 52 0.47 6.30 -5.09
CA ILE A 52 0.39 6.43 -3.62
C ILE A 52 1.49 5.60 -2.96
N THR A 53 1.64 4.33 -3.33
CA THR A 53 2.69 3.49 -2.75
C THR A 53 4.10 3.98 -3.11
N SER A 54 4.30 4.54 -4.30
CA SER A 54 5.61 5.11 -4.67
C SER A 54 5.93 6.34 -3.82
N VAL A 55 4.94 7.20 -3.57
CA VAL A 55 5.09 8.35 -2.67
C VAL A 55 5.35 7.88 -1.24
N GLU A 56 4.61 6.88 -0.76
CA GLU A 56 4.84 6.30 0.57
C GLU A 56 6.28 5.80 0.74
N LEU A 57 6.84 5.12 -0.27
CA LEU A 57 8.24 4.69 -0.24
C LEU A 57 9.24 5.86 -0.21
N VAL A 58 8.92 7.01 -0.81
CA VAL A 58 9.72 8.23 -0.63
C VAL A 58 9.66 8.72 0.80
N PHE A 59 8.49 8.68 1.44
CA PHE A 59 8.33 9.06 2.84
C PHE A 59 9.10 8.14 3.77
N GLN A 60 9.04 6.83 3.54
CA GLN A 60 9.84 5.85 4.29
C GLN A 60 11.35 6.12 4.17
N TYR A 61 11.82 6.52 2.98
CA TYR A 61 13.20 6.99 2.79
C TYR A 61 13.51 8.26 3.60
N ILE A 62 12.61 9.25 3.58
CA ILE A 62 12.75 10.51 4.34
C ILE A 62 12.83 10.25 5.85
N TYR A 63 12.02 9.33 6.38
CA TYR A 63 12.10 8.91 7.79
C TYR A 63 13.39 8.14 8.06
N SER A 64 13.77 7.17 7.24
CA SER A 64 14.95 6.36 7.49
C SER A 64 16.25 7.20 7.49
N GLU A 65 16.37 8.17 6.58
CA GLU A 65 17.51 9.10 6.53
C GLU A 65 17.38 10.31 7.47
N LYS A 66 16.34 10.35 8.32
CA LYS A 66 16.05 11.45 9.25
C LYS A 66 15.92 12.82 8.57
N LEU A 67 15.61 12.84 7.28
CA LEU A 67 15.34 14.06 6.51
C LEU A 67 14.04 14.74 6.96
N ILE A 68 13.17 14.01 7.64
CA ILE A 68 11.93 14.54 8.20
C ILE A 68 12.17 15.73 9.17
N PHE A 69 13.31 15.78 9.87
CA PHE A 69 13.68 16.93 10.71
C PHE A 69 13.95 18.22 9.90
N GLN A 70 14.38 18.09 8.64
CA GLN A 70 14.60 19.23 7.74
C GLN A 70 13.30 19.69 7.10
N PHE A 71 12.34 18.78 6.93
CA PHE A 71 11.05 19.01 6.29
C PHE A 71 9.88 18.57 7.20
N PRO A 72 9.74 19.14 8.41
CA PRO A 72 8.75 18.67 9.38
C PRO A 72 7.31 18.83 8.90
N HIS A 73 7.06 19.73 7.94
CA HIS A 73 5.74 19.90 7.34
C HIS A 73 5.23 18.66 6.59
N LEU A 74 6.12 17.73 6.22
CA LEU A 74 5.77 16.46 5.61
C LEU A 74 5.20 15.45 6.62
N LEU A 75 5.40 15.65 7.93
CA LEU A 75 4.86 14.76 8.96
C LEU A 75 3.35 14.60 8.80
N TYR A 76 2.90 13.34 8.80
CA TYR A 76 1.52 12.90 8.63
C TYR A 76 0.88 13.09 7.24
N LEU A 77 1.64 13.54 6.24
CA LEU A 77 1.06 13.84 4.93
C LEU A 77 0.48 12.60 4.23
N THR A 78 1.13 11.45 4.38
CA THR A 78 0.76 10.22 3.66
C THR A 78 -0.19 9.32 4.44
N GLU A 79 -0.34 9.51 5.75
CA GLU A 79 -1.12 8.63 6.64
C GLU A 79 -2.55 8.41 6.16
N PRO A 80 -3.33 9.44 5.73
CA PRO A 80 -4.69 9.20 5.26
C PRO A 80 -4.78 8.23 4.08
N PHE A 81 -3.75 8.22 3.22
CA PHE A 81 -3.77 7.48 1.96
C PHE A 81 -3.66 5.96 2.16
N SER A 82 -3.20 5.49 3.32
CA SER A 82 -3.14 4.06 3.63
C SER A 82 -4.54 3.40 3.55
N MET A 83 -5.58 4.15 3.92
CA MET A 83 -6.98 3.74 3.84
C MET A 83 -7.51 3.53 2.41
N LEU A 84 -6.77 3.95 1.37
CA LEU A 84 -7.19 3.82 -0.02
C LEU A 84 -6.78 2.48 -0.65
N GLY A 85 -5.85 1.72 -0.06
CA GLY A 85 -5.27 0.53 -0.69
C GLY A 85 -6.33 -0.50 -1.11
N GLY A 86 -7.14 -0.97 -0.16
CA GLY A 86 -8.23 -1.90 -0.43
C GLY A 86 -9.28 -1.35 -1.40
N VAL A 87 -9.65 -0.07 -1.25
CA VAL A 87 -10.66 0.61 -2.06
C VAL A 87 -10.24 0.67 -3.53
N LEU A 88 -9.00 1.04 -3.81
CA LEU A 88 -8.45 1.16 -5.16
C LEU A 88 -8.33 -0.20 -5.84
N ILE A 89 -7.88 -1.24 -5.12
CA ILE A 89 -7.82 -2.62 -5.62
C ILE A 89 -9.24 -3.12 -5.97
N TYR A 90 -10.22 -2.84 -5.11
CA TYR A 90 -11.62 -3.19 -5.38
C TYR A 90 -12.18 -2.48 -6.61
N ALA A 91 -11.93 -1.17 -6.75
CA ALA A 91 -12.34 -0.40 -7.90
C ALA A 91 -11.69 -0.92 -9.19
N TYR A 92 -10.40 -1.28 -9.14
CA TYR A 92 -9.66 -1.87 -10.26
C TYR A 92 -10.30 -3.19 -10.72
N VAL A 93 -10.54 -4.12 -9.80
CA VAL A 93 -11.17 -5.42 -10.10
C VAL A 93 -12.54 -5.22 -10.76
N ARG A 94 -13.32 -4.26 -10.28
CA ARG A 94 -14.62 -3.93 -10.88
C ARG A 94 -14.48 -3.39 -12.31
N ASN A 95 -13.48 -2.54 -12.58
CA ASN A 95 -13.24 -2.00 -13.91
C ASN A 95 -12.82 -3.09 -14.90
N ILE A 96 -11.95 -4.02 -14.49
CA ILE A 96 -11.55 -5.17 -15.32
C ILE A 96 -12.78 -5.97 -15.77
N PHE A 97 -13.69 -6.31 -14.86
CA PHE A 97 -14.89 -7.07 -15.24
C PHE A 97 -15.82 -6.33 -16.16
N SER A 98 -15.87 -5.02 -16.04
CA SER A 98 -16.77 -4.20 -16.83
C SER A 98 -16.18 -3.89 -18.22
N GLY A 99 -14.87 -4.15 -18.42
CA GLY A 99 -14.13 -3.76 -19.62
C GLY A 99 -14.11 -2.24 -19.86
N ARG A 100 -14.45 -1.44 -18.85
CA ARG A 100 -14.56 0.02 -18.90
C ARG A 100 -14.42 0.62 -17.50
N PHE A 101 -14.10 1.90 -17.45
CA PHE A 101 -14.14 2.66 -16.20
C PHE A 101 -15.58 2.75 -15.67
N VAL A 102 -15.78 2.33 -14.43
CA VAL A 102 -17.08 2.40 -13.76
C VAL A 102 -17.00 3.36 -12.58
N SER A 103 -17.75 4.45 -12.67
CA SER A 103 -17.98 5.40 -11.58
C SER A 103 -19.48 5.46 -11.27
N ARG A 104 -19.83 5.25 -10.00
CA ARG A 104 -21.19 5.38 -9.47
C ARG A 104 -21.18 6.44 -8.39
N LYS A 105 -22.26 7.19 -8.23
CA LYS A 105 -22.40 8.19 -7.14
C LYS A 105 -22.21 7.55 -5.76
N THR A 106 -22.65 6.30 -5.59
CA THR A 106 -22.47 5.50 -4.36
C THR A 106 -21.01 5.14 -4.08
N ASP A 107 -20.11 5.26 -5.06
CA ASP A 107 -18.69 4.93 -4.85
C ASP A 107 -18.01 5.93 -3.94
N LEU A 108 -18.55 7.15 -3.82
CA LEU A 108 -18.08 8.14 -2.84
C LEU A 108 -18.13 7.58 -1.40
N LEU A 109 -19.07 6.69 -1.11
CA LEU A 109 -19.17 6.05 0.21
C LEU A 109 -17.98 5.12 0.51
N LEU A 110 -17.31 4.60 -0.52
CA LEU A 110 -16.13 3.73 -0.34
C LEU A 110 -14.92 4.53 0.14
N PHE A 111 -14.92 5.85 -0.06
CA PHE A 111 -13.86 6.76 0.38
C PHE A 111 -14.12 7.34 1.78
N ILE A 112 -15.21 6.95 2.46
CA ILE A 112 -15.50 7.43 3.82
C ILE A 112 -14.35 7.16 4.79
N PRO A 113 -13.72 5.96 4.84
CA PRO A 113 -12.59 5.73 5.74
C PRO A 113 -11.43 6.71 5.50
N PHE A 114 -11.06 6.93 4.24
CA PHE A 114 -10.07 7.93 3.86
C PHE A 114 -10.46 9.34 4.31
N LEU A 115 -11.71 9.77 4.08
CA LEU A 115 -12.16 11.11 4.45
C LEU A 115 -12.22 11.33 5.96
N LEU A 116 -12.64 10.31 6.72
CA LEU A 116 -12.63 10.36 8.18
C LEU A 116 -11.20 10.46 8.71
N TYR A 117 -10.28 9.68 8.14
CA TYR A 117 -8.90 9.66 8.57
C TYR A 117 -8.13 10.93 8.14
N LEU A 118 -8.45 11.47 6.97
CA LEU A 118 -8.01 12.80 6.56
C LEU A 118 -8.52 13.88 7.52
N GLY A 119 -9.78 13.78 7.96
CA GLY A 119 -10.35 14.68 8.96
C GLY A 119 -9.68 14.57 10.33
N TYR A 120 -9.28 13.36 10.73
CA TYR A 120 -8.52 13.11 11.95
C TYR A 120 -7.14 13.79 11.92
N TYR A 121 -6.42 13.70 10.79
CA TYR A 121 -5.11 14.32 10.61
C TYR A 121 -5.14 15.80 10.23
N PHE A 122 -6.31 16.33 9.85
CA PHE A 122 -6.44 17.71 9.41
C PHE A 122 -5.89 18.74 10.39
N PRO A 123 -6.09 18.64 11.73
CA PRO A 123 -5.50 19.58 12.68
C PRO A 123 -3.96 19.57 12.66
N SER A 124 -3.34 18.40 12.47
CA SER A 124 -1.89 18.23 12.44
C SER A 124 -1.23 18.95 11.24
N TYR A 125 -1.99 19.25 10.18
CA TYR A 125 -1.49 20.05 9.06
C TYR A 125 -1.29 21.53 9.40
N PHE A 126 -1.88 22.01 10.50
CA PHE A 126 -1.75 23.39 10.98
C PHE A 126 -0.82 23.54 12.18
N GLN A 127 -0.23 22.44 12.69
CA GLN A 127 0.78 22.49 13.73
C GLN A 127 2.03 23.26 13.27
N SER A 128 2.71 23.91 14.22
CA SER A 128 3.98 24.58 13.96
C SER A 128 5.08 23.57 13.61
N ALA A 129 6.17 24.04 12.99
CA ALA A 129 7.30 23.17 12.71
C ALA A 129 7.94 22.65 14.00
N GLU A 130 7.95 23.46 15.06
CA GLU A 130 8.47 23.14 16.38
C GLU A 130 7.68 22.00 17.04
N ASP A 131 6.34 22.06 17.01
CA ASP A 131 5.48 20.99 17.54
C ASP A 131 5.71 19.68 16.79
N LYS A 132 5.81 19.74 15.46
CA LYS A 132 6.09 18.55 14.65
C LYS A 132 7.49 17.98 14.92
N ILE A 133 8.49 18.82 15.14
CA ILE A 133 9.83 18.38 15.54
C ILE A 133 9.78 17.70 16.92
N PHE A 134 8.95 18.19 17.84
CA PHE A 134 8.74 17.52 19.12
C PHE A 134 8.16 16.11 18.92
N ASP A 135 7.12 15.97 18.11
CA ASP A 135 6.51 14.67 17.80
C ASP A 135 7.51 13.72 17.12
N ILE A 136 8.26 14.22 16.12
CA ILE A 136 9.34 13.46 15.46
C ILE A 136 10.41 13.04 16.49
N THR A 137 10.82 13.94 17.38
CA THR A 137 11.84 13.64 18.39
C THR A 137 11.34 12.55 19.34
N ALA A 138 10.08 12.67 19.81
CA ALA A 138 9.43 11.66 20.64
C ALA A 138 9.39 10.30 19.94
N PHE A 139 9.05 10.28 18.64
CA PHE A 139 9.03 9.09 17.80
C PHE A 139 10.40 8.39 17.70
N TYR A 140 11.51 9.12 17.59
CA TYR A 140 12.84 8.50 17.59
C TYR A 140 13.39 8.19 18.99
N SER A 141 13.00 8.95 20.02
CA SER A 141 13.57 8.82 21.37
C SER A 141 12.98 7.69 22.19
N ASN A 142 11.68 7.41 22.03
CA ASN A 142 11.00 6.37 22.79
C ASN A 142 11.26 4.95 22.25
N GLY A 143 12.20 4.81 21.30
CA GLY A 143 12.03 3.82 20.23
C GLY A 143 10.79 4.21 19.42
N ILE A 144 10.52 3.54 18.30
CA ILE A 144 9.24 3.73 17.63
C ILE A 144 8.15 3.48 18.67
N SER A 145 7.43 4.51 19.12
CA SER A 145 6.33 4.38 20.09
C SER A 145 5.16 3.73 19.36
N TRP A 146 5.35 2.48 18.93
CA TRP A 146 4.41 1.70 18.14
C TRP A 146 3.01 1.76 18.74
N ASN A 147 2.92 1.83 20.08
CA ASN A 147 1.68 1.98 20.83
C ASN A 147 0.78 3.13 20.36
N GLU A 148 1.35 4.25 19.90
CA GLU A 148 0.58 5.39 19.38
C GLU A 148 0.03 5.09 17.97
N ASN A 149 0.78 4.32 17.17
CA ASN A 149 0.41 3.96 15.80
C ASN A 149 -0.38 2.63 15.71
N LEU A 150 -0.45 1.82 16.78
CA LEU A 150 -1.16 0.52 16.79
C LEU A 150 -2.63 0.67 16.39
N THR A 151 -3.26 1.74 16.87
CA THR A 151 -4.65 2.05 16.57
C THR A 151 -4.84 2.27 15.07
N GLU A 152 -3.90 2.99 14.45
CA GLU A 152 -3.91 3.36 13.04
C GLU A 152 -3.79 2.14 12.14
N TRP A 153 -2.78 1.32 12.40
CA TRP A 153 -2.53 0.08 11.68
C TRP A 153 -3.69 -0.90 11.82
N PHE A 154 -4.28 -0.98 13.03
CA PHE A 154 -5.48 -1.77 13.25
C PHE A 154 -6.63 -1.30 12.35
N PHE A 155 -6.90 0.01 12.29
CA PHE A 155 -7.94 0.56 11.43
C PHE A 155 -7.64 0.35 9.95
N GLU A 156 -6.39 0.50 9.52
CA GLU A 156 -5.97 0.27 8.14
C GLU A 156 -6.29 -1.16 7.70
N VAL A 157 -5.89 -2.15 8.49
CA VAL A 157 -6.19 -3.56 8.23
C VAL A 157 -7.71 -3.79 8.20
N MET A 158 -8.44 -3.26 9.18
CA MET A 158 -9.89 -3.44 9.28
C MET A 158 -10.64 -2.82 8.10
N VAL A 159 -10.14 -1.72 7.54
CA VAL A 159 -10.71 -1.08 6.35
C VAL A 159 -10.31 -1.86 5.10
N THR A 160 -9.04 -2.21 4.94
CA THR A 160 -8.51 -2.78 3.69
C THR A 160 -8.96 -4.22 3.44
N LEU A 161 -8.92 -5.10 4.45
CA LEU A 161 -9.22 -6.52 4.28
C LEU A 161 -10.62 -6.79 3.70
N PRO A 162 -11.72 -6.17 4.18
CA PRO A 162 -13.05 -6.36 3.60
C PRO A 162 -13.10 -6.10 2.09
N PHE A 163 -12.44 -5.04 1.62
CA PHE A 163 -12.40 -4.73 0.18
C PHE A 163 -11.64 -5.80 -0.60
N LEU A 164 -10.52 -6.31 -0.07
CA LEU A 164 -9.75 -7.38 -0.71
C LEU A 164 -10.56 -8.68 -0.76
N PHE A 165 -11.24 -9.06 0.33
CA PHE A 165 -12.11 -10.24 0.34
C PHE A 165 -13.27 -10.13 -0.64
N VAL A 166 -13.94 -8.98 -0.72
CA VAL A 166 -15.01 -8.75 -1.70
C VAL A 166 -14.47 -8.81 -3.13
N SER A 167 -13.29 -8.26 -3.38
CA SER A 167 -12.62 -8.31 -4.69
C SER A 167 -12.32 -9.75 -5.11
N LEU A 168 -11.77 -10.54 -4.19
CA LEU A 168 -11.49 -11.95 -4.42
C LEU A 168 -12.77 -12.75 -4.66
N LYS A 169 -13.83 -12.51 -3.88
CA LYS A 169 -15.14 -13.15 -4.08
C LYS A 169 -15.68 -12.88 -5.48
N LYS A 170 -15.63 -11.62 -5.94
CA LYS A 170 -16.05 -11.25 -7.30
C LYS A 170 -15.24 -11.94 -8.39
N LEU A 171 -13.92 -12.04 -8.22
CA LEU A 171 -13.03 -12.80 -9.12
C LEU A 171 -13.39 -14.28 -9.20
N ASN A 172 -13.70 -14.90 -8.06
CA ASN A 172 -14.09 -16.30 -8.03
C ASN A 172 -15.45 -16.53 -8.69
N THR A 173 -16.44 -15.67 -8.45
CA THR A 173 -17.77 -15.77 -9.08
C THR A 173 -17.68 -15.60 -10.60
N TYR A 174 -16.93 -14.61 -11.07
CA TYR A 174 -16.75 -14.38 -12.51
C TYR A 174 -16.05 -15.56 -13.19
N HIS A 175 -15.00 -16.09 -12.56
CA HIS A 175 -14.29 -17.26 -13.07
C HIS A 175 -15.22 -18.47 -13.26
N ALA A 176 -16.06 -18.76 -12.25
CA ALA A 176 -17.03 -19.84 -12.32
C ALA A 176 -18.04 -19.62 -13.47
N SER A 177 -18.53 -18.39 -13.66
CA SER A 177 -19.47 -18.05 -14.73
C SER A 177 -18.87 -18.25 -16.14
N ILE A 178 -17.61 -17.85 -16.35
CA ILE A 178 -16.94 -18.03 -17.64
C ILE A 178 -16.68 -19.51 -17.91
N LYS A 179 -16.19 -20.27 -16.92
CA LYS A 179 -15.90 -21.70 -17.07
C LYS A 179 -17.12 -22.48 -17.54
N ASN A 180 -18.31 -22.06 -17.12
CA ASN A 180 -19.58 -22.66 -17.53
C ASN A 180 -20.05 -22.22 -18.92
N SER A 181 -19.57 -21.07 -19.43
CA SER A 181 -20.04 -20.48 -20.68
C SER A 181 -19.10 -20.72 -21.88
N PHE A 182 -17.82 -21.05 -21.64
CA PHE A 182 -16.82 -21.21 -22.70
C PHE A 182 -16.01 -22.51 -22.56
N SER A 183 -15.99 -23.32 -23.61
CA SER A 183 -15.25 -24.60 -23.67
C SER A 183 -13.72 -24.42 -23.73
N ASN A 184 -13.23 -23.23 -24.07
CA ASN A 184 -11.81 -22.92 -24.17
C ASN A 184 -11.44 -21.74 -23.25
N ILE A 185 -11.06 -22.07 -22.02
CA ILE A 185 -10.80 -21.11 -20.91
C ILE A 185 -9.37 -20.52 -21.00
N SER A 186 -8.58 -20.94 -22.00
CA SER A 186 -7.14 -20.72 -22.11
C SER A 186 -6.68 -19.25 -22.26
N LYS A 187 -7.61 -18.28 -22.37
CA LYS A 187 -7.26 -16.87 -22.64
C LYS A 187 -7.28 -15.91 -21.45
N LEU A 188 -7.60 -16.35 -20.24
CA LEU A 188 -7.91 -15.36 -19.19
C LEU A 188 -6.78 -15.05 -18.21
N ASN A 189 -6.16 -13.90 -18.47
CA ASN A 189 -5.20 -13.15 -17.67
C ASN A 189 -5.72 -12.65 -16.28
N TYR A 190 -6.76 -13.25 -15.66
CA TYR A 190 -7.20 -12.86 -14.29
C TYR A 190 -6.48 -13.65 -13.19
N LEU A 191 -5.78 -14.74 -13.53
CA LEU A 191 -5.06 -15.56 -12.54
C LEU A 191 -3.98 -14.76 -11.81
N VAL A 192 -3.30 -13.86 -12.51
CA VAL A 192 -2.28 -12.99 -11.92
C VAL A 192 -2.92 -12.04 -10.92
N VAL A 193 -3.94 -11.27 -11.34
CA VAL A 193 -4.71 -10.38 -10.44
C VAL A 193 -5.26 -11.13 -9.21
N LYS A 194 -5.78 -12.35 -9.41
CA LYS A 194 -6.28 -13.19 -8.31
C LYS A 194 -5.16 -13.58 -7.33
N LYS A 195 -4.00 -14.04 -7.82
CA LYS A 195 -2.84 -14.38 -6.98
C LYS A 195 -2.33 -13.16 -6.21
N LEU A 196 -2.33 -11.99 -6.84
CA LEU A 196 -1.90 -10.75 -6.24
C LEU A 196 -2.82 -10.32 -5.09
N ILE A 197 -4.14 -10.46 -5.27
CA ILE A 197 -5.10 -10.18 -4.18
C ILE A 197 -4.96 -11.20 -3.05
N TYR A 198 -4.74 -12.49 -3.35
CA TYR A 198 -4.44 -13.46 -2.29
C TYR A 198 -3.20 -13.07 -1.50
N PHE A 199 -2.13 -12.70 -2.20
CA PHE A 199 -0.89 -12.31 -1.54
C PHE A 199 -1.07 -11.01 -0.74
N ALA A 200 -1.81 -10.04 -1.25
CA ALA A 200 -2.17 -8.83 -0.49
C ALA A 200 -2.97 -9.19 0.79
N ILE A 201 -3.98 -10.07 0.70
CA ILE A 201 -4.71 -10.54 1.89
C ILE A 201 -3.76 -11.18 2.89
N LEU A 202 -2.86 -12.08 2.44
CA LEU A 202 -1.89 -12.71 3.32
C LEU A 202 -0.94 -11.70 3.97
N LEU A 203 -0.52 -10.68 3.23
CA LEU A 203 0.33 -9.61 3.75
C LEU A 203 -0.39 -8.79 4.82
N TYR A 204 -1.63 -8.33 4.58
CA TYR A 204 -2.38 -7.57 5.59
C TYR A 204 -2.77 -8.42 6.81
N LEU A 205 -2.97 -9.73 6.64
CA LEU A 205 -3.15 -10.65 7.76
C LEU A 205 -1.84 -10.83 8.55
N PHE A 206 -0.70 -10.83 7.88
CA PHE A 206 0.61 -10.86 8.52
C PHE A 206 0.88 -9.57 9.28
N GLU A 207 0.60 -8.41 8.67
CA GLU A 207 0.66 -7.10 9.31
C GLU A 207 -0.25 -7.03 10.54
N PHE A 208 -1.49 -7.53 10.44
CA PHE A 208 -2.38 -7.64 11.58
C PHE A 208 -1.79 -8.50 12.71
N ALA A 209 -1.14 -9.62 12.38
CA ALA A 209 -0.46 -10.44 13.37
C ALA A 209 0.71 -9.67 14.03
N LEU A 210 1.43 -8.83 13.27
CA LEU A 210 2.48 -7.97 13.82
C LEU A 210 1.91 -6.92 14.78
N VAL A 211 0.79 -6.28 14.43
CA VAL A 211 0.08 -5.35 15.31
C VAL A 211 -0.25 -6.04 16.64
N LEU A 212 -0.75 -7.29 16.60
CA LEU A 212 -1.03 -8.05 17.81
C LEU A 212 0.24 -8.38 18.61
N LEU A 213 1.33 -8.78 17.94
CA LEU A 213 2.61 -9.08 18.62
C LEU A 213 3.20 -7.84 19.29
N LEU A 214 3.11 -6.68 18.64
CA LEU A 214 3.51 -5.40 19.21
C LEU A 214 2.65 -5.01 20.41
N PHE A 215 1.34 -5.21 20.34
CA PHE A 215 0.43 -4.98 21.47
C PHE A 215 0.79 -5.82 22.71
N PHE A 216 1.37 -7.01 22.51
CA PHE A 216 1.88 -7.87 23.59
C PHE A 216 3.37 -7.68 23.88
N GLU A 217 4.00 -6.61 23.38
CA GLU A 217 5.40 -6.25 23.60
C GLU A 217 6.41 -7.35 23.20
N VAL A 218 6.11 -8.12 22.14
CA VAL A 218 6.99 -9.18 21.64
C VAL A 218 8.09 -8.59 20.75
N GLY A 219 9.33 -8.57 21.25
CA GLY A 219 10.48 -7.90 20.60
C GLY A 219 10.94 -8.41 19.22
N VAL A 220 10.26 -9.39 18.60
CA VAL A 220 10.55 -9.85 17.23
C VAL A 220 9.91 -8.94 16.18
N ALA A 221 8.92 -8.13 16.58
CA ALA A 221 8.11 -7.35 15.66
C ALA A 221 8.89 -6.30 14.85
N ASP A 222 9.91 -5.65 15.44
CA ASP A 222 10.72 -4.63 14.75
C ASP A 222 11.42 -5.17 13.50
N ILE A 223 11.98 -6.39 13.61
CA ILE A 223 12.67 -7.06 12.48
C ILE A 223 11.66 -7.43 11.40
N LEU A 224 10.47 -7.88 11.80
CA LEU A 224 9.44 -8.32 10.86
C LEU A 224 8.75 -7.15 10.15
N ASN A 225 8.73 -5.96 10.73
CA ASN A 225 8.13 -4.78 10.11
C ASN A 225 8.85 -4.36 8.83
N ASN A 226 10.19 -4.34 8.84
CA ASN A 226 10.97 -4.04 7.63
C ASN A 226 10.67 -5.04 6.50
N LEU A 227 10.37 -6.29 6.85
CA LEU A 227 9.98 -7.31 5.88
C LEU A 227 8.62 -6.98 5.23
N VAL A 228 7.67 -6.41 5.97
CA VAL A 228 6.37 -5.98 5.41
C VAL A 228 6.58 -4.96 4.30
N TYR A 229 7.34 -3.89 4.54
CA TYR A 229 7.60 -2.86 3.53
C TYR A 229 8.27 -3.41 2.27
N VAL A 230 9.25 -4.31 2.44
CA VAL A 230 9.93 -4.97 1.30
C VAL A 230 8.93 -5.83 0.51
N LEU A 231 8.08 -6.60 1.19
CA LEU A 231 7.06 -7.43 0.53
C LEU A 231 5.99 -6.57 -0.15
N SER A 232 5.52 -5.50 0.49
CA SER A 232 4.59 -4.51 -0.09
C SER A 232 5.13 -3.94 -1.39
N THR A 233 6.41 -3.56 -1.39
CA THR A 233 7.13 -3.06 -2.57
C THR A 233 7.07 -4.08 -3.71
N ILE A 234 7.42 -5.34 -3.43
CA ILE A 234 7.37 -6.43 -4.43
C ILE A 234 5.95 -6.62 -5.00
N ILE A 235 4.92 -6.59 -4.17
CA ILE A 235 3.52 -6.73 -4.62
C ILE A 235 3.15 -5.65 -5.62
N VAL A 236 3.38 -4.39 -5.25
CA VAL A 236 2.98 -3.24 -6.06
C VAL A 236 3.66 -3.32 -7.43
N TYR A 237 4.92 -3.76 -7.46
CA TYR A 237 5.62 -4.01 -8.72
C TYR A 237 5.01 -5.11 -9.55
N VAL A 238 4.74 -6.28 -8.96
CA VAL A 238 4.16 -7.39 -9.70
C VAL A 238 2.78 -7.02 -10.23
N ILE A 239 1.96 -6.29 -9.45
CA ILE A 239 0.64 -5.83 -9.91
C ILE A 239 0.78 -4.82 -11.04
N GLY A 240 1.59 -3.78 -10.87
CA GLY A 240 1.71 -2.74 -11.89
C GLY A 240 2.35 -3.26 -13.18
N TYR A 241 3.32 -4.17 -13.08
CA TYR A 241 3.94 -4.81 -14.26
C TYR A 241 2.96 -5.72 -15.00
N ASP A 242 2.16 -6.51 -14.29
CA ASP A 242 1.06 -7.29 -14.90
C ASP A 242 0.08 -6.37 -15.63
N ALA A 243 -0.33 -5.28 -14.98
CA ALA A 243 -1.18 -4.26 -15.57
C ALA A 243 -0.54 -3.59 -16.79
N LEU A 244 0.79 -3.46 -16.84
CA LEU A 244 1.53 -2.89 -17.97
C LEU A 244 1.56 -3.84 -19.18
N VAL A 245 1.91 -5.11 -18.95
CA VAL A 245 2.10 -6.10 -20.03
C VAL A 245 0.76 -6.51 -20.67
N LYS A 246 -0.31 -6.58 -19.88
CA LYS A 246 -1.61 -7.10 -20.31
C LYS A 246 -2.28 -6.20 -21.38
N ARG A 247 -2.70 -6.78 -22.51
CA ARG A 247 -3.46 -6.07 -23.55
C ARG A 247 -4.96 -6.31 -23.38
N HIS A 248 -5.76 -5.24 -23.38
CA HIS A 248 -7.21 -5.35 -23.16
C HIS A 248 -7.96 -6.15 -24.26
N THR A 249 -7.39 -6.28 -25.46
CA THR A 249 -7.94 -7.12 -26.54
C THR A 249 -7.96 -8.63 -26.21
N GLU A 250 -7.39 -9.06 -25.08
CA GLU A 250 -7.43 -10.44 -24.62
C GLU A 250 -8.57 -10.73 -23.61
N LEU A 251 -9.34 -9.71 -23.22
CA LEU A 251 -10.42 -9.81 -22.22
C LEU A 251 -11.84 -9.79 -22.79
N VAL A 252 -11.98 -9.56 -24.11
CA VAL A 252 -13.24 -9.58 -24.87
C VAL A 252 -13.16 -10.72 -25.87
#